data_AF-A0A9X6AI46-F1
#
_entry.id   AF-A0A9X6AI46-F1
#
_cell.length_a   1.000
_cell.length_b   1.000
_cell.length_c   1.000
_cell.angle_alpha   90.00
_cell.angle_beta   90.00
_cell.angle_gamma   90.00
#
_symmetry.space_group_name_H-M   'P 1'
#
loop_
_entity.id
_entity.type
_entity.pdbx_description
1 polymer ?
#
loop_
_entity_poly.entity_id
_entity_poly.type
_entity_poly.pdbx_seq_one_letter_code
_entity_poly.pdbx_strand_id
1 'polypeptide(L)'
;PEEPAHLTPEEARTLASWDRDLDALTGELLRARASVTDVPLPASLTVTQLMRLATDPDGFAQELARPMPRPPQPAARRGTRFHAWLESRFEELRLPMLEPEELPGSDAEIADERDLEELKDAFERTPYAHRTPHRVEAPFQLAIAGRVVRGRIDAVYRARDDAGTTYEIVDWKTSRTGTADPLQLALYRLAWAEQQGVPLESVKAAFLYVRSGEVVHPDELPDRAALERLLTQDPADPQQASAGDPPDEHASVGG
;
A
#
# COMPACT_ATOMS: atom_id res chain seq x y z
N PRO A 1 38.04 61.58 -10.28
CA PRO A 1 38.23 60.11 -10.38
C PRO A 1 38.65 59.57 -9.01
N GLU A 2 37.69 59.00 -8.26
CA GLU A 2 38.03 58.28 -7.02
C GLU A 2 38.68 56.94 -7.41
N GLU A 3 39.91 56.73 -6.94
CA GLU A 3 40.61 55.44 -7.06
C GLU A 3 39.84 54.38 -6.28
N PRO A 4 39.63 53.17 -6.84
CA PRO A 4 39.01 52.09 -6.09
C PRO A 4 39.93 51.72 -4.92
N ALA A 5 39.41 51.82 -3.69
CA ALA A 5 40.12 51.43 -2.49
C ALA A 5 40.52 49.94 -2.61
N HIS A 6 41.83 49.69 -2.73
CA HIS A 6 42.37 48.34 -2.77
C HIS A 6 42.39 47.76 -1.36
N LEU A 7 41.54 46.76 -1.12
CA LEU A 7 41.51 46.00 0.13
C LEU A 7 42.89 45.40 0.40
N THR A 8 43.36 45.54 1.63
CA THR A 8 44.55 44.84 2.09
C THR A 8 44.31 43.32 2.10
N PRO A 9 45.37 42.49 2.03
CA PRO A 9 45.23 41.03 2.06
C PRO A 9 44.57 40.49 3.33
N GLU A 10 44.57 41.27 4.42
CA GLU A 10 43.90 40.92 5.67
C GLU A 10 42.40 41.25 5.61
N GLU A 11 42.05 42.42 5.08
CA GLU A 11 40.64 42.80 4.84
C GLU A 11 39.95 41.86 3.84
N ALA A 12 40.65 41.46 2.78
CA ALA A 12 40.12 40.50 1.80
C ALA A 12 39.86 39.10 2.42
N ARG A 13 40.70 38.67 3.37
CA ARG A 13 40.50 37.39 4.08
C ARG A 13 39.33 37.46 5.06
N THR A 14 39.15 38.60 5.72
CA THR A 14 38.03 38.85 6.62
C THR A 14 36.71 38.90 5.84
N LEU A 15 36.65 39.63 4.73
CA LEU A 15 35.49 39.67 3.83
C LEU A 15 35.12 38.27 3.31
N ALA A 16 36.10 37.50 2.84
CA ALA A 16 35.85 36.13 2.40
C ALA A 16 35.41 35.19 3.54
N SER A 17 35.77 35.48 4.79
CA SER A 17 35.23 34.75 5.94
C SER A 17 33.77 35.11 6.19
N TRP A 18 33.47 36.40 6.16
CA TRP A 18 32.10 36.90 6.34
C TRP A 18 31.17 36.41 5.23
N ASP A 19 31.60 36.36 3.97
CA ASP A 19 30.82 35.80 2.87
C ASP A 19 30.51 34.32 3.11
N ARG A 20 31.50 33.52 3.56
CA ARG A 20 31.29 32.11 3.91
C ARG A 20 30.32 31.95 5.08
N ASP A 21 30.45 32.77 6.11
CA ASP A 21 29.58 32.74 7.28
C ASP A 21 28.14 33.15 6.90
N LEU A 22 28.00 34.14 6.01
CA LEU A 22 26.72 34.64 5.52
C LEU A 22 26.04 33.63 4.58
N ASP A 23 26.80 32.94 3.74
CA ASP A 23 26.33 31.81 2.92
C ASP A 23 25.89 30.63 3.81
N ALA A 24 26.67 30.30 4.84
CA ALA A 24 26.33 29.23 5.77
C ALA A 24 25.05 29.54 6.55
N LEU A 25 24.92 30.76 7.09
CA LEU A 25 23.74 31.22 7.82
C LEU A 25 22.52 31.32 6.90
N THR A 26 22.67 31.79 5.66
CA THR A 26 21.59 31.82 4.67
C THR A 26 21.14 30.41 4.32
N GLY A 27 22.08 29.47 4.14
CA GLY A 27 21.77 28.06 3.90
C GLY A 27 21.09 27.36 5.08
N GLU A 28 21.44 27.70 6.32
CA GLU A 28 20.70 27.23 7.51
C GLU A 28 19.30 27.84 7.59
N LEU A 29 19.16 29.14 7.36
CA LEU A 29 17.88 29.84 7.48
C LEU A 29 16.90 29.37 6.39
N LEU A 30 17.38 29.11 5.17
CA LEU A 30 16.59 28.50 4.11
C LEU A 30 16.13 27.07 4.46
N ARG A 31 16.98 26.24 5.08
CA ARG A 31 16.62 24.88 5.55
C ARG A 31 15.68 24.90 6.75
N ALA A 32 15.88 25.82 7.69
CA ALA A 32 14.99 26.01 8.84
C ALA A 32 13.62 26.54 8.44
N ARG A 33 13.55 27.28 7.32
CA ARG A 33 12.31 27.84 6.75
C ARG A 33 11.68 26.93 5.71
N ALA A 34 12.35 25.88 5.26
CA ALA A 34 11.77 24.85 4.41
C ALA A 34 10.67 24.13 5.20
N SER A 35 9.41 24.39 4.84
CA SER A 35 8.24 23.81 5.50
C SER A 35 7.99 22.34 5.10
N VAL A 36 8.78 21.82 4.15
CA VAL A 36 8.66 20.47 3.60
C VAL A 36 9.99 19.75 3.80
N THR A 37 9.93 18.58 4.44
CA THR A 37 11.08 17.66 4.54
C THR A 37 10.82 16.51 3.58
N ASP A 38 11.67 16.35 2.57
CA ASP A 38 11.58 15.23 1.64
C ASP A 38 11.98 13.94 2.35
N VAL A 39 11.08 12.95 2.36
CA VAL A 39 11.31 11.64 2.96
C VAL A 39 11.49 10.61 1.85
N PRO A 40 12.67 9.98 1.70
CA PRO A 40 12.89 9.02 0.62
C PRO A 40 12.01 7.80 0.83
N LEU A 41 11.22 7.45 -0.19
CA LEU A 41 10.43 6.22 -0.18
C LEU A 41 11.35 4.98 -0.19
N PRO A 42 11.07 3.96 0.64
CA PRO A 42 11.81 2.70 0.63
C PRO A 42 11.79 1.99 -0.73
N ALA A 43 12.87 1.29 -1.07
CA ALA A 43 12.96 0.48 -2.29
C ALA A 43 12.00 -0.73 -2.26
N SER A 44 11.59 -1.19 -1.08
CA SER A 44 10.58 -2.22 -0.90
C SER A 44 9.43 -1.73 -0.01
N LEU A 45 8.21 -1.92 -0.50
CA LEU A 45 6.98 -1.56 0.20
C LEU A 45 6.13 -2.81 0.41
N THR A 46 5.45 -2.92 1.55
CA THR A 46 4.32 -3.85 1.67
C THR A 46 3.10 -3.30 0.93
N VAL A 47 2.15 -4.18 0.59
CA VAL A 47 0.85 -3.77 0.03
C VAL A 47 0.16 -2.75 0.94
N THR A 48 0.14 -2.99 2.25
CA THR A 48 -0.44 -2.05 3.21
C THR A 48 0.28 -0.69 3.21
N GLN A 49 1.60 -0.67 3.06
CA GLN A 49 2.36 0.58 2.94
C GLN A 49 2.04 1.31 1.65
N LEU A 50 1.89 0.59 0.53
CA LEU A 50 1.49 1.19 -0.75
C LEU A 50 0.06 1.77 -0.68
N MET A 51 -0.87 1.07 -0.05
CA MET A 51 -2.23 1.58 0.17
C MET A 51 -2.24 2.80 1.09
N ARG A 52 -1.40 2.80 2.13
CA ARG A 52 -1.22 3.97 3.01
C ARG A 52 -0.67 5.16 2.24
N LEU A 53 0.35 4.93 1.40
CA LEU A 53 0.90 5.95 0.50
C LEU A 53 -0.16 6.49 -0.46
N ALA A 54 -1.03 5.64 -1.01
CA ALA A 54 -2.10 6.04 -1.92
C ALA A 54 -3.18 6.91 -1.26
N THR A 55 -3.49 6.62 -0.01
CA THR A 55 -4.58 7.27 0.74
C THR A 55 -4.12 8.55 1.44
N ASP A 56 -2.89 8.55 1.97
CA ASP A 56 -2.35 9.62 2.81
C ASP A 56 -0.81 9.66 2.67
N PRO A 57 -0.29 10.24 1.56
CA PRO A 57 1.14 10.33 1.31
C PRO A 57 1.90 11.08 2.41
N ASP A 58 1.34 12.20 2.89
CA ASP A 58 1.96 13.04 3.92
C ASP A 58 2.01 12.30 5.27
N GLY A 59 0.92 11.64 5.67
CA GLY A 59 0.90 10.82 6.88
C GLY A 59 1.87 9.64 6.78
N PHE A 60 1.99 9.00 5.61
CA PHE A 60 2.98 7.95 5.40
C PHE A 60 4.41 8.48 5.49
N ALA A 61 4.71 9.65 4.92
CA ALA A 61 6.01 10.30 5.04
C ALA A 61 6.36 10.62 6.50
N GLN A 62 5.38 11.10 7.29
CA GLN A 62 5.56 11.34 8.72
C GLN A 62 5.84 10.04 9.50
N GLU A 63 5.14 8.95 9.19
CA GLU A 63 5.38 7.63 9.79
C GLU A 63 6.79 7.11 9.49
N LEU A 64 7.28 7.31 8.26
CA LEU A 64 8.64 6.95 7.86
C LEU A 64 9.68 7.81 8.57
N ALA A 65 9.43 9.11 8.70
CA ALA A 65 10.35 10.03 9.37
C ALA A 65 10.42 9.79 10.89
N ARG A 66 9.32 9.34 11.52
CA ARG A 66 9.22 9.12 12.97
C ARG A 66 8.45 7.83 13.29
N PRO A 67 9.11 6.66 13.21
CA PRO A 67 8.45 5.37 13.47
C PRO A 67 8.04 5.26 14.95
N MET A 68 6.75 5.29 15.23
CA MET A 68 6.21 5.11 16.59
C MET A 68 5.67 3.68 16.78
N PRO A 69 5.88 3.05 17.95
CA PRO A 69 5.25 1.77 18.28
C PRO A 69 3.72 1.92 18.25
N ARG A 70 3.04 1.04 17.49
CA ARG A 70 1.57 1.00 17.49
C ARG A 70 1.07 0.08 18.61
N PRO A 71 0.05 0.49 19.40
CA PRO A 71 -0.54 -0.40 20.38
C PRO A 71 -1.21 -1.60 19.68
N PRO A 72 -1.20 -2.79 20.30
CA PRO A 72 -1.88 -3.96 19.74
C PRO A 72 -3.39 -3.70 19.65
N GLN A 73 -3.96 -3.87 18.46
CA GLN A 73 -5.38 -3.69 18.23
C GLN A 73 -6.11 -5.04 18.33
N PRO A 74 -7.10 -5.20 19.23
CA PRO A 74 -7.84 -6.47 19.37
C PRO A 74 -8.50 -6.96 18.07
N ALA A 75 -9.02 -6.05 17.25
CA ALA A 75 -9.59 -6.39 15.94
C ALA A 75 -8.56 -7.00 14.98
N ALA A 76 -7.32 -6.52 15.02
CA ALA A 76 -6.22 -7.07 14.21
C ALA A 76 -5.84 -8.49 14.69
N ARG A 77 -5.85 -8.75 16.01
CA ARG A 77 -5.60 -10.09 16.56
C ARG A 77 -6.60 -11.12 16.07
N ARG A 78 -7.89 -10.73 15.99
CA ARG A 78 -8.97 -11.59 15.47
C ARG A 78 -8.76 -11.96 14.01
N GLY A 79 -8.44 -10.97 13.17
CA GLY A 79 -8.10 -11.21 11.77
C GLY A 79 -6.94 -12.19 11.62
N THR A 80 -5.83 -11.95 12.33
CA THR A 80 -4.67 -12.87 12.30
C THR A 80 -5.03 -14.30 12.69
N ARG A 81 -5.81 -14.50 13.76
CA ARG A 81 -6.24 -15.85 14.19
C ARG A 81 -7.13 -16.54 13.17
N PHE A 82 -8.06 -15.80 12.56
CA PHE A 82 -8.93 -16.36 11.54
C PHE A 82 -8.15 -16.79 10.29
N HIS A 83 -7.19 -15.98 9.82
CA HIS A 83 -6.33 -16.36 8.69
C HIS A 83 -5.46 -17.57 9.02
N ALA A 84 -4.87 -17.62 10.22
CA ALA A 84 -4.10 -18.77 10.68
C ALA A 84 -4.95 -20.06 10.70
N TRP A 85 -6.20 -19.97 11.18
CA TRP A 85 -7.12 -21.11 11.14
C TRP A 85 -7.43 -21.58 9.71
N LEU A 86 -7.64 -20.65 8.76
CA LEU A 86 -7.87 -21.01 7.35
C LEU A 86 -6.64 -21.64 6.71
N GLU A 87 -5.44 -21.13 7.02
CA GLU A 87 -4.17 -21.72 6.61
C GLU A 87 -4.08 -23.18 7.08
N SER A 88 -4.23 -23.43 8.39
CA SER A 88 -4.19 -24.78 8.96
C SER A 88 -5.25 -25.70 8.35
N ARG A 89 -6.52 -25.26 8.25
CA ARG A 89 -7.62 -26.06 7.67
C ARG A 89 -7.30 -26.53 6.25
N PHE A 90 -6.75 -25.67 5.42
CA PHE A 90 -6.45 -26.00 4.03
C PHE A 90 -5.08 -26.66 3.83
N GLU A 91 -4.16 -26.53 4.78
CA GLU A 91 -2.88 -27.26 4.82
C GLU A 91 -3.07 -28.71 5.30
N GLU A 92 -3.90 -28.94 6.32
CA GLU A 92 -4.32 -30.28 6.78
C GLU A 92 -5.04 -31.09 5.70
N LEU A 93 -5.78 -30.44 4.80
CA LEU A 93 -6.36 -31.10 3.62
C LEU A 93 -5.31 -31.58 2.60
N ARG A 94 -4.04 -31.18 2.75
CA ARG A 94 -2.93 -31.54 1.85
C ARG A 94 -1.92 -32.52 2.48
N LEU A 95 -1.91 -32.71 3.80
CA LEU A 95 -0.96 -33.56 4.53
C LEU A 95 -1.69 -34.51 5.51
N PRO A 96 -1.15 -35.71 5.82
CA PRO A 96 -1.72 -36.55 6.87
C PRO A 96 -1.52 -35.91 8.25
N MET A 97 -2.62 -35.87 9.02
CA MET A 97 -2.84 -35.09 10.25
C MET A 97 -1.78 -35.24 11.35
N LEU A 98 -1.41 -34.13 11.97
CA LEU A 98 -0.88 -34.04 13.34
C LEU A 98 -1.63 -32.89 14.03
N GLU A 99 -2.45 -33.22 15.04
CA GLU A 99 -3.19 -32.23 15.83
C GLU A 99 -2.27 -31.54 16.86
N PRO A 100 -2.30 -30.20 16.98
CA PRO A 100 -1.74 -29.52 18.14
C PRO A 100 -2.83 -29.27 19.19
N GLU A 101 -2.59 -29.73 20.41
CA GLU A 101 -3.35 -29.35 21.61
C GLU A 101 -2.88 -27.98 22.12
N GLU A 102 -3.79 -27.01 22.25
CA GLU A 102 -3.55 -25.79 23.02
C GLU A 102 -4.61 -25.62 24.13
N LEU A 103 -4.15 -25.52 25.38
CA LEU A 103 -4.95 -25.26 26.58
C LEU A 103 -5.15 -23.74 26.76
N PRO A 104 -6.38 -23.21 26.87
CA PRO A 104 -6.62 -21.76 26.99
C PRO A 104 -6.48 -21.24 28.44
N GLY A 105 -6.08 -19.97 28.60
CA GLY A 105 -5.84 -19.38 29.92
C GLY A 105 -5.82 -17.84 30.02
N SER A 106 -6.94 -17.14 29.72
CA SER A 106 -7.35 -15.85 30.33
C SER A 106 -8.75 -15.38 29.86
N ASP A 107 -9.44 -14.48 30.57
CA ASP A 107 -10.79 -13.99 30.19
C ASP A 107 -10.84 -13.26 28.83
N ALA A 108 -9.76 -12.57 28.44
CA ALA A 108 -9.65 -11.92 27.13
C ALA A 108 -9.49 -12.96 26.00
N GLU A 109 -8.84 -14.09 26.27
CA GLU A 109 -8.75 -15.20 25.32
C GLU A 109 -10.09 -15.89 25.11
N ILE A 110 -10.95 -15.97 26.14
CA ILE A 110 -12.28 -16.57 26.03
C ILE A 110 -13.19 -15.76 25.09
N ALA A 111 -13.15 -14.42 25.19
CA ALA A 111 -13.91 -13.56 24.28
C ALA A 111 -13.41 -13.64 22.83
N ASP A 112 -12.08 -13.66 22.65
CA ASP A 112 -11.44 -13.83 21.35
C ASP A 112 -11.80 -15.19 20.71
N GLU A 113 -11.88 -16.26 21.51
CA GLU A 113 -12.23 -17.61 21.05
C GLU A 113 -13.68 -17.69 20.56
N ARG A 114 -14.62 -17.12 21.32
CA ARG A 114 -16.03 -17.05 20.90
C ARG A 114 -16.20 -16.27 19.59
N ASP A 115 -15.48 -15.16 19.45
CA ASP A 115 -15.50 -14.35 18.23
C ASP A 115 -14.85 -15.06 17.03
N LEU A 116 -13.88 -15.95 17.27
CA LEU A 116 -13.28 -16.82 16.25
C LEU A 116 -14.26 -17.91 15.82
N GLU A 117 -14.93 -18.58 16.75
CA GLU A 117 -15.94 -19.60 16.44
C GLU A 117 -17.08 -19.03 15.59
N GLU A 118 -17.57 -17.83 15.92
CA GLU A 118 -18.55 -17.12 15.08
C GLU A 118 -18.05 -16.88 13.65
N LEU A 119 -16.75 -16.60 13.47
CA LEU A 119 -16.16 -16.39 12.15
C LEU A 119 -16.02 -17.72 11.39
N LYS A 120 -15.70 -18.81 12.08
CA LYS A 120 -15.65 -20.16 11.51
C LYS A 120 -17.03 -20.57 11.00
N ASP A 121 -18.06 -20.48 11.85
CA ASP A 121 -19.46 -20.74 11.51
C ASP A 121 -19.96 -19.86 10.36
N ALA A 122 -19.52 -18.61 10.31
CA ALA A 122 -19.86 -17.70 9.22
C ALA A 122 -19.17 -18.10 7.91
N PHE A 123 -17.87 -18.43 7.97
CA PHE A 123 -17.12 -18.89 6.82
C PHE A 123 -17.71 -20.18 6.23
N GLU A 124 -18.17 -21.11 7.05
CA GLU A 124 -18.79 -22.37 6.61
C GLU A 124 -20.05 -22.20 5.77
N ARG A 125 -20.73 -21.05 5.89
CA ARG A 125 -21.91 -20.72 5.10
C ARG A 125 -21.58 -20.02 3.78
N THR A 126 -20.30 -19.76 3.51
CA THR A 126 -19.86 -19.06 2.30
C THR A 126 -19.65 -20.01 1.11
N PRO A 127 -19.70 -19.52 -0.14
CA PRO A 127 -19.39 -20.32 -1.32
C PRO A 127 -17.98 -20.93 -1.33
N TYR A 128 -17.06 -20.40 -0.51
CA TYR A 128 -15.66 -20.81 -0.45
C TYR A 128 -15.38 -21.87 0.60
N ALA A 129 -16.32 -22.17 1.50
CA ALA A 129 -16.16 -23.15 2.59
C ALA A 129 -15.74 -24.55 2.12
N HIS A 130 -16.28 -24.96 0.96
CA HIS A 130 -16.10 -26.30 0.40
C HIS A 130 -15.26 -26.30 -0.89
N ARG A 131 -14.72 -25.15 -1.29
CA ARG A 131 -13.81 -25.05 -2.44
C ARG A 131 -12.40 -25.28 -1.95
N THR A 132 -11.65 -26.15 -2.61
CA THR A 132 -10.22 -26.33 -2.30
C THR A 132 -9.40 -25.24 -3.02
N PRO A 133 -8.73 -24.34 -2.29
CA PRO A 133 -7.85 -23.35 -2.90
C PRO A 133 -6.64 -24.02 -3.56
N HIS A 134 -6.20 -23.46 -4.69
CA HIS A 134 -4.95 -23.84 -5.33
C HIS A 134 -3.74 -23.47 -4.46
N ARG A 135 -3.78 -22.30 -3.83
CA ARG A 135 -2.82 -21.82 -2.82
C ARG A 135 -3.56 -21.01 -1.76
N VAL A 136 -3.06 -21.08 -0.53
CA VAL A 136 -3.47 -20.25 0.61
C VAL A 136 -2.23 -19.52 1.10
N GLU A 137 -2.39 -18.29 1.60
CA GLU A 137 -1.32 -17.49 2.19
C GLU A 137 -0.10 -17.39 1.23
N ALA A 138 -0.37 -17.22 -0.07
CA ALA A 138 0.64 -17.27 -1.13
C ALA A 138 1.51 -16.00 -1.15
N PRO A 139 2.83 -16.10 -0.89
CA PRO A 139 3.72 -14.95 -0.92
C PRO A 139 3.97 -14.49 -2.36
N PHE A 140 4.08 -13.18 -2.55
CA PHE A 140 4.47 -12.61 -3.85
C PHE A 140 5.44 -11.43 -3.70
N GLN A 141 6.12 -11.15 -4.80
CA GLN A 141 6.92 -9.94 -5.01
C GLN A 141 6.58 -9.40 -6.40
N LEU A 142 6.27 -8.12 -6.48
CA LEU A 142 5.90 -7.42 -7.71
C LEU A 142 6.86 -6.25 -7.93
N ALA A 143 7.55 -6.24 -9.06
CA ALA A 143 8.42 -5.14 -9.45
C ALA A 143 7.60 -4.12 -10.27
N ILE A 144 7.46 -2.90 -9.74
CA ILE A 144 6.63 -1.85 -10.35
C ILE A 144 7.26 -0.47 -10.10
N ALA A 145 7.37 0.36 -11.14
CA ALA A 145 7.99 1.69 -11.08
C ALA A 145 9.37 1.70 -10.36
N GLY A 146 10.22 0.71 -10.66
CA GLY A 146 11.56 0.56 -10.06
C GLY A 146 11.58 0.16 -8.58
N ARG A 147 10.43 -0.20 -8.00
CA ARG A 147 10.27 -0.60 -6.59
C ARG A 147 9.72 -2.02 -6.48
N VAL A 148 9.96 -2.65 -5.35
CA VAL A 148 9.44 -4.00 -5.04
C VAL A 148 8.29 -3.90 -4.05
N VAL A 149 7.08 -4.23 -4.52
CA VAL A 149 5.91 -4.40 -3.66
C VAL A 149 5.82 -5.86 -3.24
N ARG A 150 5.77 -6.11 -1.93
CA ARG A 150 5.66 -7.45 -1.35
C ARG A 150 4.38 -7.62 -0.55
N GLY A 151 3.86 -8.83 -0.55
CA GLY A 151 2.65 -9.14 0.19
C GLY A 151 2.34 -10.63 0.14
N ARG A 152 1.13 -10.94 0.56
CA ARG A 152 0.62 -12.29 0.59
C ARG A 152 -0.84 -12.27 0.16
N ILE A 153 -1.20 -13.23 -0.69
CA ILE A 153 -2.56 -13.42 -1.18
C ILE A 153 -3.22 -14.49 -0.30
N ASP A 154 -4.36 -14.15 0.30
CA ASP A 154 -5.05 -15.04 1.24
C ASP A 154 -5.42 -16.38 0.59
N ALA A 155 -6.10 -16.34 -0.56
CA ALA A 155 -6.41 -17.54 -1.32
C ALA A 155 -6.40 -17.31 -2.83
N VAL A 156 -5.93 -18.33 -3.54
CA VAL A 156 -6.03 -18.42 -4.99
C VAL A 156 -6.75 -19.69 -5.34
N TYR A 157 -7.82 -19.59 -6.11
CA TYR A 157 -8.52 -20.70 -6.73
C TYR A 157 -8.12 -20.81 -8.20
N ARG A 158 -8.10 -22.04 -8.72
CA ARG A 158 -7.76 -22.31 -10.11
C ARG A 158 -8.85 -23.15 -10.74
N ALA A 159 -9.36 -22.70 -11.88
CA ALA A 159 -10.21 -23.48 -12.75
C ALA A 159 -9.46 -23.77 -14.05
N ARG A 160 -9.67 -24.96 -14.61
CA ARG A 160 -9.17 -25.33 -15.93
C ARG A 160 -10.35 -25.79 -16.75
N ASP A 161 -10.50 -25.20 -17.91
CA ASP A 161 -11.49 -25.55 -18.92
C ASP A 161 -10.79 -25.78 -20.27
N ASP A 162 -11.58 -26.00 -21.32
CA ASP A 162 -11.07 -26.19 -22.68
C ASP A 162 -10.45 -24.91 -23.27
N ALA A 163 -10.78 -23.73 -22.73
CA ALA A 163 -10.28 -22.44 -23.17
C ALA A 163 -8.97 -22.03 -22.49
N GLY A 164 -8.64 -22.60 -21.32
CA GLY A 164 -7.37 -22.39 -20.66
C GLY A 164 -7.43 -22.59 -19.14
N THR A 165 -6.53 -21.89 -18.45
CA THR A 165 -6.47 -21.88 -16.97
C THR A 165 -6.85 -20.51 -16.49
N THR A 166 -7.90 -20.41 -15.67
CA THR A 166 -8.33 -19.18 -15.03
C THR A 166 -8.07 -19.25 -13.53
N TYR A 167 -7.83 -18.08 -12.95
CA TYR A 167 -7.57 -17.93 -11.53
C TYR A 167 -8.59 -16.98 -10.91
N GLU A 168 -8.92 -17.22 -9.65
CA GLU A 168 -9.73 -16.33 -8.83
C GLU A 168 -9.00 -16.10 -7.51
N ILE A 169 -8.60 -14.86 -7.29
CA ILE A 169 -8.01 -14.40 -6.03
C ILE A 169 -9.13 -13.99 -5.10
N VAL A 170 -9.07 -14.46 -3.85
CA VAL A 170 -10.02 -14.10 -2.81
C VAL A 170 -9.26 -13.55 -1.63
N ASP A 171 -9.65 -12.37 -1.18
CA ASP A 171 -9.16 -11.74 0.05
C ASP A 171 -10.29 -11.77 1.10
N TRP A 172 -9.99 -12.30 2.28
CA TRP A 172 -10.96 -12.55 3.34
C TRP A 172 -11.01 -11.36 4.31
N LYS A 173 -12.18 -10.72 4.40
CA LYS A 173 -12.41 -9.60 5.33
C LYS A 173 -13.21 -10.07 6.54
N THR A 174 -12.63 -9.90 7.73
CA THR A 174 -13.25 -10.25 9.02
C THR A 174 -13.83 -9.05 9.78
N SER A 175 -13.51 -7.82 9.35
CA SER A 175 -14.02 -6.59 9.93
C SER A 175 -15.51 -6.40 9.66
N ARG A 176 -16.24 -5.82 10.63
CA ARG A 176 -17.68 -5.53 10.53
C ARG A 176 -17.99 -4.26 9.73
N THR A 177 -17.04 -3.35 9.66
CA THR A 177 -17.17 -2.03 9.04
C THR A 177 -15.95 -1.77 8.18
N GLY A 178 -16.19 -1.19 7.00
CA GLY A 178 -15.14 -0.80 6.06
C GLY A 178 -15.31 -1.47 4.70
N THR A 179 -15.40 -0.64 3.67
CA THR A 179 -15.20 -1.07 2.28
C THR A 179 -13.71 -1.32 2.07
N ALA A 180 -13.37 -2.54 1.65
CA ALA A 180 -12.01 -2.84 1.26
C ALA A 180 -11.62 -2.04 0.01
N ASP A 181 -10.41 -1.50 0.00
CA ASP A 181 -9.89 -0.73 -1.12
C ASP A 181 -9.55 -1.66 -2.30
N PRO A 182 -10.18 -1.48 -3.48
CA PRO A 182 -9.92 -2.30 -4.68
C PRO A 182 -8.44 -2.31 -5.11
N LEU A 183 -7.64 -1.31 -4.74
CA LEU A 183 -6.21 -1.26 -5.02
C LEU A 183 -5.47 -2.51 -4.54
N GLN A 184 -5.89 -3.07 -3.41
CA GLN A 184 -5.31 -4.29 -2.85
C GLN A 184 -5.47 -5.48 -3.81
N LEU A 185 -6.68 -5.69 -4.34
CA LEU A 185 -6.97 -6.77 -5.28
C LEU A 185 -6.28 -6.54 -6.63
N ALA A 186 -6.15 -5.29 -7.07
CA ALA A 186 -5.42 -4.97 -8.30
C ALA A 186 -3.94 -5.39 -8.21
N LEU A 187 -3.29 -5.12 -7.07
CA LEU A 187 -1.91 -5.54 -6.81
C LEU A 187 -1.79 -7.07 -6.77
N TYR A 188 -2.70 -7.76 -6.09
CA TYR A 188 -2.70 -9.22 -6.02
C TYR A 188 -2.91 -9.85 -7.40
N ARG A 189 -3.87 -9.32 -8.17
CA ARG A 189 -4.18 -9.76 -9.54
C ARG A 189 -2.96 -9.63 -10.44
N LEU A 190 -2.32 -8.46 -10.43
CA LEU A 190 -1.14 -8.20 -11.25
C LEU A 190 0.04 -9.09 -10.84
N ALA A 191 0.33 -9.18 -9.54
CA ALA A 191 1.41 -10.01 -9.03
C ALA A 191 1.23 -11.49 -9.40
N TRP A 192 0.02 -12.02 -9.25
CA TRP A 192 -0.26 -13.41 -9.60
C TRP A 192 -0.17 -13.67 -11.10
N ALA A 193 -0.72 -12.77 -11.93
CA ALA A 193 -0.66 -12.89 -13.38
C ALA A 193 0.79 -12.96 -13.88
N GLU A 194 1.66 -12.06 -13.40
CA GLU A 194 3.08 -12.05 -13.76
C GLU A 194 3.83 -13.27 -13.25
N GLN A 195 3.59 -13.68 -12.00
CA GLN A 195 4.23 -14.85 -11.42
C GLN A 195 3.87 -16.16 -12.16
N GLN A 196 2.63 -16.29 -12.66
CA GLN A 196 2.19 -17.45 -13.41
C GLN A 196 2.43 -17.34 -14.92
N GLY A 197 2.83 -16.16 -15.42
CA GLY A 197 2.99 -15.90 -16.85
C GLY A 197 1.69 -16.00 -17.64
N VAL A 198 0.57 -15.56 -17.04
CA VAL A 198 -0.77 -15.59 -17.68
C VAL A 198 -1.29 -14.18 -17.97
N PRO A 199 -2.20 -14.01 -18.94
CA PRO A 199 -2.84 -12.73 -19.20
C PRO A 199 -3.63 -12.25 -17.97
N LEU A 200 -3.67 -10.94 -17.74
CA LEU A 200 -4.30 -10.33 -16.56
C LEU A 200 -5.81 -10.64 -16.50
N GLU A 201 -6.46 -10.71 -17.66
CA GLU A 201 -7.87 -11.06 -17.84
C GLU A 201 -8.20 -12.50 -17.41
N SER A 202 -7.19 -13.37 -17.31
CA SER A 202 -7.35 -14.75 -16.82
C SER A 202 -7.39 -14.82 -15.29
N VAL A 203 -7.15 -13.70 -14.59
CA VAL A 203 -7.12 -13.62 -13.12
C VAL A 203 -8.24 -12.71 -12.65
N LYS A 204 -9.28 -13.28 -12.04
CA LYS A 204 -10.34 -12.53 -11.33
C LYS A 204 -9.93 -12.29 -9.89
N ALA A 205 -10.54 -11.30 -9.25
CA ALA A 205 -10.31 -11.00 -7.84
C ALA A 205 -11.61 -10.60 -7.13
N ALA A 206 -11.75 -10.98 -5.87
CA ALA A 206 -12.93 -10.70 -5.06
C ALA A 206 -12.58 -10.51 -3.58
N PHE A 207 -13.40 -9.71 -2.89
CA PHE A 207 -13.43 -9.69 -1.43
C PHE A 207 -14.52 -10.63 -0.94
N LEU A 208 -14.22 -11.41 0.10
CA LEU A 208 -15.23 -12.16 0.86
C LEU A 208 -15.35 -11.55 2.25
N TYR A 209 -16.48 -10.92 2.53
CA TYR A 209 -16.81 -10.43 3.86
C TYR A 209 -17.38 -11.58 4.68
N VAL A 210 -16.52 -12.23 5.48
CA VAL A 210 -16.78 -13.53 6.11
C VAL A 210 -18.06 -13.51 6.95
N ARG A 211 -18.28 -12.45 7.73
CA ARG A 211 -19.43 -12.35 8.64
C ARG A 211 -20.76 -12.25 7.92
N SER A 212 -20.84 -11.52 6.81
CA SER A 212 -22.05 -11.38 6.00
C SER A 212 -22.19 -12.51 4.97
N GLY A 213 -21.08 -13.15 4.60
CA GLY A 213 -20.99 -14.08 3.48
C GLY A 213 -21.03 -13.41 2.11
N GLU A 214 -20.98 -12.08 2.08
CA GLU A 214 -21.02 -11.29 0.85
C GLU A 214 -19.70 -11.43 0.07
N VAL A 215 -19.84 -11.69 -1.23
CA VAL A 215 -18.72 -11.72 -2.18
C VAL A 215 -18.82 -10.49 -3.06
N VAL A 216 -17.84 -9.60 -2.96
CA VAL A 216 -17.78 -8.37 -3.75
C VAL A 216 -16.72 -8.53 -4.83
N HIS A 217 -17.14 -8.41 -6.08
CA HIS A 217 -16.28 -8.36 -7.25
C HIS A 217 -16.19 -6.90 -7.72
N PRO A 218 -15.07 -6.19 -7.51
CA PRO A 218 -14.92 -4.85 -8.04
C PRO A 218 -14.93 -4.87 -9.57
N ASP A 219 -15.77 -4.04 -10.18
CA ASP A 219 -15.92 -3.97 -11.64
C ASP A 219 -14.66 -3.43 -12.32
N GLU A 220 -14.04 -2.41 -11.71
CA GLU A 220 -12.85 -1.75 -12.22
C GLU A 220 -11.70 -1.92 -11.23
N LEU A 221 -10.66 -2.63 -11.68
CA LEU A 221 -9.41 -2.79 -10.94
C LEU A 221 -8.28 -2.15 -11.73
N PRO A 222 -7.50 -1.22 -11.12
CA PRO A 222 -6.35 -0.60 -11.74
C PRO A 222 -5.46 -1.58 -12.51
N ASP A 223 -5.03 -1.16 -13.69
CA ASP A 223 -4.03 -1.88 -14.48
C ASP A 223 -2.61 -1.50 -14.03
N ARG A 224 -1.62 -2.13 -14.67
CA ARG A 224 -0.21 -1.86 -14.38
C ARG A 224 0.14 -0.38 -14.53
N ALA A 225 -0.33 0.27 -15.58
CA ALA A 225 -0.01 1.68 -15.84
C ALA A 225 -0.59 2.60 -14.76
N ALA A 226 -1.81 2.33 -14.29
CA ALA A 226 -2.42 3.06 -13.19
C ALA A 226 -1.65 2.88 -11.88
N LEU A 227 -1.21 1.65 -11.58
CA LEU A 227 -0.40 1.35 -10.40
C LEU A 227 1.00 1.98 -10.49
N GLU A 228 1.61 2.05 -11.68
CA GLU A 228 2.88 2.74 -11.89
C GLU A 228 2.74 4.24 -11.66
N ARG A 229 1.68 4.87 -12.17
CA ARG A 229 1.41 6.31 -11.93
C ARG A 229 1.34 6.64 -10.44
N LEU A 230 0.69 5.79 -9.65
CA LEU A 230 0.59 5.96 -8.19
C LEU A 230 1.95 6.02 -7.48
N LEU A 231 2.96 5.32 -8.04
CA LEU A 231 4.30 5.25 -7.47
C LEU A 231 5.28 6.28 -8.07
N THR A 232 4.97 6.82 -9.25
CA THR A 232 5.79 7.83 -9.93
C THR A 232 5.29 9.25 -9.74
N GLN A 233 4.04 9.44 -9.29
CA GLN A 233 3.54 10.75 -8.91
C GLN A 233 4.30 11.23 -7.68
N ASP A 234 5.31 12.08 -7.92
CA ASP A 234 5.86 12.94 -6.89
C ASP A 234 4.74 13.86 -6.41
N PRO A 235 4.45 13.95 -5.09
CA PRO A 235 3.49 14.92 -4.56
C PRO A 235 3.93 16.40 -4.76
N ALA A 236 5.02 16.64 -5.50
CA ALA A 236 5.62 17.94 -5.74
C ALA A 236 5.71 18.29 -7.25
N ASP A 237 4.64 18.09 -8.02
CA ASP A 237 4.52 18.71 -9.36
C ASP A 237 3.41 19.79 -9.38
N PRO A 238 3.74 21.06 -9.04
CA PRO A 238 2.79 22.18 -9.15
C PRO A 238 2.42 22.51 -10.60
N GLN A 239 3.04 21.88 -11.60
CA GLN A 239 2.98 22.30 -12.99
C GLN A 239 1.78 21.70 -13.76
N GLN A 240 1.01 20.79 -13.15
CA GLN A 240 -0.26 20.30 -13.72
C GLN A 240 -1.49 21.12 -13.30
N ALA A 241 -1.36 22.07 -12.36
CA ALA A 241 -2.47 22.92 -11.91
C ALA A 241 -2.65 24.23 -12.70
N SER A 242 -1.80 24.53 -13.70
CA SER A 242 -1.89 25.78 -14.49
C SER A 242 -2.06 25.58 -15.99
N ALA A 243 -2.69 24.50 -16.45
CA ALA A 243 -3.16 24.39 -17.83
C ALA A 243 -4.59 24.96 -17.96
N GLY A 244 -4.73 26.24 -17.61
CA GLY A 244 -5.94 27.03 -17.81
C GLY A 244 -5.53 28.37 -18.41
N ASP A 245 -5.26 28.36 -19.72
CA ASP A 245 -4.96 29.55 -20.51
C ASP A 245 -6.16 30.52 -20.44
N PRO A 246 -5.98 31.81 -20.09
CA PRO A 246 -7.05 32.78 -20.21
C PRO A 246 -7.24 33.14 -21.69
N PRO A 247 -8.48 33.35 -22.18
CA PRO A 247 -8.64 33.90 -23.51
C PRO A 247 -8.25 35.38 -23.49
N ASP A 248 -7.22 35.71 -24.27
CA ASP A 248 -6.97 37.07 -24.75
C ASP A 248 -8.15 37.51 -25.63
N GLU A 249 -8.89 38.54 -25.22
CA GLU A 249 -9.83 39.24 -26.09
C GLU A 249 -9.39 40.70 -26.25
N HIS A 250 -8.49 40.91 -27.21
CA HIS A 250 -8.34 42.19 -27.87
C HIS A 250 -9.54 42.43 -28.79
N ALA A 251 -10.40 43.40 -28.45
CA ALA A 251 -11.26 44.06 -29.42
C ALA A 251 -11.31 45.56 -29.14
N SER A 252 -10.66 46.31 -30.03
CA SER A 252 -10.79 47.76 -30.21
C SER A 252 -11.95 48.07 -31.17
N VAL A 253 -12.37 49.34 -31.17
CA VAL A 253 -13.33 50.04 -32.07
C VAL A 253 -14.80 49.86 -31.64
N GLY A 254 -15.61 50.88 -31.36
CA GLY A 254 -15.62 52.28 -31.78
C GLY A 254 -17.00 52.58 -32.39
N GLY A 255 -17.68 53.65 -31.94
CA GLY A 255 -18.97 54.11 -32.50
C GLY A 255 -20.00 54.45 -31.45
#